data_AF-C3YKV2-F1
#
_entry.id   AF-C3YKV2-F1
#
_cell.length_a   1.000
_cell.length_b   1.000
_cell.length_c   1.000
_cell.angle_alpha   90.00
_cell.angle_beta   90.00
_cell.angle_gamma   90.00
#
_symmetry.space_group_name_H-M   'P 1'
#
loop_
_entity.id
_entity.type
_entity.pdbx_description
1 polymer ?
#
loop_
_entity_poly.entity_id
_entity_poly.type
_entity_poly.pdbx_seq_one_letter_code
_entity_poly.pdbx_strand_id
1 'polypeptide(L)'
;MPPVGCPANSVTSASLPAELSRLGISRKTPEFCKFGEKFVAAMTSKSGSLRRSSSGSKLNKSGSNLAPAFSKSLRSSTSDLGNIEAEYIKNLQQQVYFLELEANFLYPFHLPHLAAYIHPRMTAEAERMLRKLRDLQSEVDGLSLEIRRKESHLDMLSTEKSRVESKLMTTEDAYSREKRLLMDEIVSLRKLKEVADRDITIKDRDILQLREHLTQAQVDYNNANHKIKILQTQLDQRAADHKVTQIHLEEKRADLLKTQSALSAAEDRYYTSTAAMAEAATKDLRMSDDLARVTKENAFLGQQVAELNRQLDRERNIRGEKETREASKTMEVMSLQDNERQLKFEIETLRNQLEEERAKVRNYMDQVRVQEELGTSVRLEGATAKSQLRELEGIHTSTNVENSQLRRDKALLVDHVAELQKQISLKEDEILRLRNHIHTLQGDVDRVRSATLLESSIQAQKWDELSRLTRSLSARSLSPDRY
;
A
#
# COMPACT_ATOMS: atom_id res chain seq x y z
N MET A 1 61.59 -41.49 -71.06
CA MET A 1 62.05 -42.22 -69.86
C MET A 1 61.78 -41.36 -68.63
N PRO A 2 61.44 -41.98 -67.48
CA PRO A 2 60.32 -41.64 -66.57
C PRO A 2 60.80 -40.91 -65.28
N PRO A 3 60.00 -40.72 -64.18
CA PRO A 3 58.60 -41.14 -63.87
C PRO A 3 57.67 -39.98 -63.43
N VAL A 4 56.34 -40.01 -63.63
CA VAL A 4 55.25 -40.86 -63.07
C VAL A 4 55.19 -40.83 -61.53
N GLY A 5 54.10 -40.26 -60.99
CA GLY A 5 53.78 -40.30 -59.56
C GLY A 5 52.41 -39.73 -59.24
N CYS A 6 51.35 -40.51 -59.44
CA CYS A 6 50.15 -40.42 -58.61
C CYS A 6 50.49 -40.90 -57.19
N PRO A 7 49.73 -40.47 -56.17
CA PRO A 7 48.83 -41.47 -55.59
C PRO A 7 47.45 -40.92 -55.21
N ALA A 8 46.47 -41.82 -55.34
CA ALA A 8 45.25 -41.80 -54.58
C ALA A 8 45.55 -42.11 -53.10
N ASN A 9 44.82 -41.51 -52.16
CA ASN A 9 44.15 -42.30 -51.13
C ASN A 9 43.09 -41.50 -50.37
N SER A 10 42.06 -42.27 -50.07
CA SER A 10 40.81 -42.01 -49.42
C SER A 10 40.92 -41.95 -47.88
N VAL A 11 39.87 -41.37 -47.30
CA VAL A 11 39.32 -41.65 -45.95
C VAL A 11 40.17 -41.22 -44.75
N THR A 12 39.67 -40.21 -44.04
CA THR A 12 39.62 -40.27 -42.58
C THR A 12 38.44 -39.43 -42.08
N SER A 13 37.43 -40.17 -41.64
CA SER A 13 36.31 -39.73 -40.80
C SER A 13 36.82 -39.07 -39.53
N ALA A 14 36.54 -37.78 -39.35
CA ALA A 14 36.67 -37.10 -38.07
C ALA A 14 35.30 -37.08 -37.38
N SER A 15 35.14 -38.04 -36.49
CA SER A 15 34.15 -38.09 -35.42
C SER A 15 34.29 -36.89 -34.47
N LEU A 16 33.19 -36.17 -34.24
CA LEU A 16 32.98 -35.26 -33.12
C LEU A 16 31.66 -35.61 -32.41
N PRO A 17 31.53 -35.27 -31.12
CA PRO A 17 30.97 -36.18 -30.14
C PRO A 17 29.48 -35.96 -29.87
N ALA A 18 28.84 -37.06 -29.51
CA ALA A 18 27.61 -37.07 -28.76
C ALA A 18 27.85 -36.47 -27.37
N GLU A 19 27.16 -35.39 -27.03
CA GLU A 19 26.76 -35.14 -25.65
C GLU A 19 25.55 -34.19 -25.57
N LEU A 20 24.65 -34.54 -24.65
CA LEU A 20 23.64 -33.67 -24.03
C LEU A 20 22.39 -33.30 -24.86
N SER A 21 21.45 -34.24 -24.91
CA SER A 21 20.01 -33.92 -24.89
C SER A 21 19.24 -34.99 -24.13
N ARG A 22 19.45 -35.02 -22.81
CA ARG A 22 18.62 -35.77 -21.85
C ARG A 22 18.08 -34.78 -20.83
N LEU A 23 17.05 -34.03 -21.20
CA LEU A 23 16.17 -33.35 -20.25
C LEU A 23 14.73 -33.66 -20.63
N GLY A 24 14.27 -34.80 -20.12
CA GLY A 24 12.85 -35.07 -19.98
C GLY A 24 12.26 -34.06 -19.00
N ILE A 25 11.57 -33.04 -19.51
CA ILE A 25 10.74 -32.17 -18.70
C ILE A 25 9.50 -32.97 -18.32
N SER A 26 9.62 -33.69 -17.21
CA SER A 26 8.49 -34.23 -16.47
C SER A 26 7.61 -33.06 -16.05
N ARG A 27 6.45 -32.90 -16.70
CA ARG A 27 5.35 -32.04 -16.25
C ARG A 27 4.82 -32.62 -14.94
N LYS A 28 5.46 -32.29 -13.82
CA LYS A 28 4.83 -32.36 -12.50
C LYS A 28 4.05 -31.06 -12.32
N THR A 29 2.73 -31.19 -12.42
CA THR A 29 1.76 -30.26 -11.84
C THR A 29 2.14 -29.98 -10.37
N PRO A 30 2.10 -28.73 -9.90
CA PRO A 30 2.17 -28.47 -8.47
C PRO A 30 0.86 -28.96 -7.86
N GLU A 31 0.92 -30.05 -7.10
CA GLU A 31 -0.10 -30.36 -6.11
C GLU A 31 -0.15 -29.20 -5.12
N PHE A 32 -1.32 -28.61 -4.99
CA PHE A 32 -1.68 -27.69 -3.93
C PHE A 32 -1.65 -28.46 -2.59
N CYS A 33 -0.49 -28.52 -1.95
CA CYS A 33 -0.40 -28.93 -0.55
C CYS A 33 -1.08 -27.86 0.31
N LYS A 34 -2.32 -28.14 0.69
CA LYS A 34 -2.97 -27.58 1.88
C LYS A 34 -2.21 -28.09 3.12
N PHE A 35 -1.21 -27.35 3.54
CA PHE A 35 -0.71 -27.30 4.91
C PHE A 35 -1.12 -25.90 5.38
N GLY A 36 -1.98 -25.68 6.37
CA GLY A 36 -1.98 -26.31 7.67
C GLY A 36 -1.98 -25.16 8.68
N GLU A 37 -3.08 -24.39 8.76
CA GLU A 37 -3.35 -23.47 9.86
C GLU A 37 -4.28 -24.16 10.85
N LYS A 38 -3.68 -25.01 11.67
CA LYS A 38 -4.17 -25.32 13.02
C LYS A 38 -3.02 -25.04 13.96
N PHE A 39 -3.38 -24.49 15.12
CA PHE A 39 -2.60 -24.29 16.35
C PHE A 39 -2.07 -22.87 16.67
N VAL A 40 -2.85 -22.24 17.56
CA VAL A 40 -2.48 -21.45 18.76
C VAL A 40 -2.68 -19.94 18.69
N ALA A 41 -3.87 -19.53 19.16
CA ALA A 41 -4.01 -18.36 20.03
C ALA A 41 -4.94 -18.74 21.20
N ALA A 42 -4.40 -19.54 22.13
CA ALA A 42 -4.84 -19.50 23.52
C ALA A 42 -3.93 -18.50 24.22
N MET A 43 -4.51 -17.39 24.73
CA MET A 43 -4.05 -16.50 25.81
C MET A 43 -5.15 -15.44 25.97
N THR A 44 -6.14 -15.68 26.84
CA THR A 44 -6.21 -15.10 28.20
C THR A 44 -6.45 -13.59 28.23
N SER A 45 -7.72 -13.21 28.30
CA SER A 45 -8.16 -12.03 29.07
C SER A 45 -9.28 -12.45 30.02
N LYS A 46 -8.84 -13.08 31.11
CA LYS A 46 -9.52 -13.06 32.39
C LYS A 46 -9.27 -11.68 33.01
N SER A 47 -10.32 -10.87 33.10
CA SER A 47 -10.52 -9.81 34.08
C SER A 47 -12.02 -9.52 34.02
N GLY A 48 -12.81 -9.58 35.07
CA GLY A 48 -12.55 -9.60 36.49
C GLY A 48 -13.79 -9.00 37.14
N SER A 49 -14.96 -9.63 37.00
CA SER A 49 -16.13 -9.25 37.78
C SER A 49 -15.99 -9.92 39.15
N LEU A 50 -15.22 -9.26 40.00
CA LEU A 50 -15.03 -9.62 41.39
C LEU A 50 -16.28 -9.22 42.19
N ARG A 51 -16.86 -10.25 42.83
CA ARG A 51 -17.22 -10.29 44.25
C ARG A 51 -17.98 -9.06 44.81
N ARG A 52 -19.23 -9.31 45.19
CA ARG A 52 -19.62 -9.08 46.59
C ARG A 52 -20.67 -10.09 47.06
N SER A 53 -20.18 -11.24 47.48
CA SER A 53 -20.84 -12.06 48.49
C SER A 53 -20.34 -11.61 49.86
N SER A 54 -21.25 -11.19 50.73
CA SER A 54 -21.07 -11.26 52.17
C SER A 54 -22.35 -11.82 52.77
N SER A 55 -22.28 -13.13 53.00
CA SER A 55 -23.16 -13.95 53.82
C SER A 55 -22.86 -13.77 55.32
N GLY A 56 -23.89 -13.96 56.16
CA GLY A 56 -23.80 -14.19 57.61
C GLY A 56 -24.13 -12.93 58.41
N SER A 57 -25.03 -12.91 59.40
CA SER A 57 -25.43 -13.97 60.35
C SER A 57 -26.77 -13.54 60.98
N LYS A 58 -27.83 -14.35 60.94
CA LYS A 58 -28.40 -15.12 62.07
C LYS A 58 -28.13 -14.54 63.47
N LEU A 59 -29.19 -14.29 64.25
CA LEU A 59 -29.60 -15.08 65.43
C LEU A 59 -30.69 -14.36 66.23
N ASN A 60 -31.80 -15.08 66.49
CA ASN A 60 -32.57 -15.20 67.76
C ASN A 60 -33.12 -13.90 68.42
N LYS A 61 -34.26 -13.86 69.12
CA LYS A 61 -34.72 -14.80 70.14
C LYS A 61 -36.11 -14.34 70.62
N SER A 62 -37.06 -15.28 70.58
CA SER A 62 -37.98 -15.71 71.64
C SER A 62 -38.39 -14.73 72.78
N GLY A 63 -39.69 -14.70 73.09
CA GLY A 63 -40.24 -14.25 74.38
C GLY A 63 -41.73 -13.93 74.27
N SER A 64 -42.60 -14.95 74.20
CA SER A 64 -43.30 -15.55 75.35
C SER A 64 -44.31 -14.60 76.03
N ASN A 65 -45.60 -14.91 75.79
CA ASN A 65 -46.67 -15.06 76.78
C ASN A 65 -46.62 -14.18 78.04
N LEU A 66 -47.75 -13.53 78.34
CA LEU A 66 -48.62 -13.91 79.46
C LEU A 66 -49.88 -13.02 79.46
N ALA A 67 -51.02 -13.66 79.16
CA ALA A 67 -52.31 -13.22 79.67
C ALA A 67 -52.31 -13.35 81.22
N PRO A 68 -53.30 -12.80 81.92
CA PRO A 68 -54.44 -13.66 82.18
C PRO A 68 -55.79 -12.95 82.05
N ALA A 69 -56.70 -13.61 81.34
CA ALA A 69 -58.11 -13.53 81.64
C ALA A 69 -58.35 -14.14 83.02
N PHE A 70 -59.14 -13.49 83.87
CA PHE A 70 -59.83 -14.17 84.95
C PHE A 70 -61.31 -13.82 84.93
N SER A 71 -62.08 -14.86 85.21
CA SER A 71 -63.45 -15.11 84.79
C SER A 71 -64.46 -14.90 85.92
N LYS A 72 -65.71 -14.66 85.52
CA LYS A 72 -66.96 -15.26 86.05
C LYS A 72 -67.24 -15.21 87.57
N SER A 73 -68.34 -14.51 87.88
CA SER A 73 -69.61 -15.09 88.38
C SER A 73 -69.77 -15.50 89.86
N LEU A 74 -71.01 -15.31 90.33
CA LEU A 74 -71.72 -15.84 91.53
C LEU A 74 -71.53 -15.03 92.83
N ARG A 75 -72.54 -14.29 93.29
CA ARG A 75 -73.75 -14.70 94.06
C ARG A 75 -73.43 -15.38 95.40
N SER A 76 -73.74 -14.65 96.49
CA SER A 76 -74.43 -15.11 97.71
C SER A 76 -73.73 -16.07 98.69
N SER A 77 -73.25 -15.54 99.82
CA SER A 77 -73.64 -15.99 101.18
C SER A 77 -73.02 -15.09 102.27
N THR A 78 -73.77 -14.87 103.35
CA THR A 78 -73.63 -13.80 104.35
C THR A 78 -72.76 -14.17 105.56
N SER A 79 -71.52 -14.62 105.35
CA SER A 79 -70.59 -14.94 106.45
C SER A 79 -69.13 -14.52 106.24
N ASP A 80 -68.83 -13.74 105.21
CA ASP A 80 -67.46 -13.28 104.88
C ASP A 80 -67.16 -11.81 105.27
N LEU A 81 -68.16 -11.08 105.80
CA LEU A 81 -68.03 -9.65 106.11
C LEU A 81 -66.90 -9.33 107.10
N GLY A 82 -66.64 -10.18 108.09
CA GLY A 82 -65.58 -9.93 109.09
C GLY A 82 -64.16 -10.14 108.57
N ASN A 83 -63.94 -11.11 107.69
CA ASN A 83 -62.63 -11.30 107.04
C ASN A 83 -62.39 -10.27 105.93
N ILE A 84 -63.45 -9.88 105.20
CA ILE A 84 -63.38 -8.78 104.25
C ILE A 84 -63.09 -7.46 104.95
N GLU A 85 -63.68 -7.21 106.12
CA GLU A 85 -63.41 -6.00 106.91
C GLU A 85 -61.98 -5.96 107.45
N ALA A 86 -61.44 -7.07 107.94
CA ALA A 86 -60.05 -7.15 108.40
C ALA A 86 -59.03 -6.99 107.24
N GLU A 87 -59.28 -7.63 106.10
CA GLU A 87 -58.49 -7.43 104.87
C GLU A 87 -58.62 -6.00 104.36
N TYR A 88 -59.81 -5.39 104.43
CA TYR A 88 -60.05 -4.00 104.05
C TYR A 88 -59.32 -3.02 104.96
N ILE A 89 -59.29 -3.25 106.28
CA ILE A 89 -58.53 -2.44 107.24
C ILE A 89 -57.03 -2.58 106.98
N LYS A 90 -56.50 -3.79 106.73
CA LYS A 90 -55.09 -3.96 106.34
C LYS A 90 -54.78 -3.24 105.04
N ASN A 91 -55.65 -3.35 104.04
CA ASN A 91 -55.47 -2.68 102.75
C ASN A 91 -55.52 -1.15 102.91
N LEU A 92 -56.42 -0.64 103.76
CA LEU A 92 -56.48 0.78 104.12
C LEU A 92 -55.23 1.22 104.87
N GLN A 93 -54.74 0.45 105.83
CA GLN A 93 -53.49 0.77 106.54
C GLN A 93 -52.29 0.74 105.60
N GLN A 94 -52.27 -0.19 104.65
CA GLN A 94 -51.22 -0.28 103.64
C GLN A 94 -51.30 0.90 102.66
N GLN A 95 -52.51 1.33 102.27
CA GLN A 95 -52.72 2.54 101.48
C GLN A 95 -52.31 3.80 102.25
N VAL A 96 -52.66 3.92 103.52
CA VAL A 96 -52.23 5.05 104.37
C VAL A 96 -50.72 5.06 104.50
N TYR A 97 -50.09 3.91 104.72
CA TYR A 97 -48.63 3.80 104.78
C TYR A 97 -47.96 4.20 103.45
N PHE A 98 -48.50 3.75 102.31
CA PHE A 98 -48.01 4.18 101.00
C PHE A 98 -48.24 5.68 100.77
N LEU A 99 -49.38 6.23 101.16
CA LEU A 99 -49.68 7.66 101.08
C LEU A 99 -48.76 8.48 101.98
N GLU A 100 -48.39 7.99 103.16
CA GLU A 100 -47.42 8.64 104.05
C GLU A 100 -46.00 8.60 103.47
N LEU A 101 -45.62 7.50 102.82
CA LEU A 101 -44.35 7.39 102.08
C LEU A 101 -44.32 8.34 100.87
N GLU A 102 -45.40 8.41 100.10
CA GLU A 102 -45.57 9.33 98.98
C GLU A 102 -45.55 10.78 99.48
N ALA A 103 -46.26 11.10 100.56
CA ALA A 103 -46.28 12.41 101.17
C ALA A 103 -44.89 12.82 101.71
N ASN A 104 -44.17 11.90 102.37
CA ASN A 104 -42.81 12.15 102.84
C ASN A 104 -41.78 12.26 101.69
N PHE A 105 -41.99 11.58 100.57
CA PHE A 105 -41.17 11.74 99.37
C PHE A 105 -41.42 13.11 98.70
N LEU A 106 -42.65 13.61 98.76
CA LEU A 106 -43.06 14.90 98.21
C LEU A 106 -42.82 16.07 99.17
N TYR A 107 -42.64 15.83 100.47
CA TYR A 107 -42.44 16.86 101.50
C TYR A 107 -41.19 17.74 101.25
N PRO A 108 -40.02 17.19 100.88
CA PRO A 108 -38.87 18.00 100.47
C PRO A 108 -39.15 18.86 99.25
N PHE A 109 -40.02 18.42 98.34
CA PHE A 109 -40.42 19.16 97.13
C PHE A 109 -41.41 20.29 97.41
N HIS A 110 -42.15 20.24 98.52
CA HIS A 110 -43.12 21.27 98.92
C HIS A 110 -42.54 22.35 99.84
N LEU A 111 -41.31 22.21 100.36
CA LEU A 111 -40.65 23.30 101.09
C LEU A 111 -40.30 24.45 100.12
N PRO A 112 -40.80 25.68 100.34
CA PRO A 112 -40.56 26.82 99.45
C PRO A 112 -39.07 27.08 99.17
N HIS A 113 -38.21 26.83 100.15
CA HIS A 113 -36.76 27.04 100.03
C HIS A 113 -36.05 26.00 99.15
N LEU A 114 -36.49 24.74 99.15
CA LEU A 114 -35.86 23.69 98.33
C LEU A 114 -36.37 23.73 96.88
N ALA A 115 -37.67 24.00 96.68
CA ALA A 115 -38.26 24.25 95.38
C ALA A 115 -37.66 25.51 94.71
N ALA A 116 -37.46 26.59 95.46
CA ALA A 116 -36.80 27.81 94.96
C ALA A 116 -35.32 27.60 94.59
N TYR A 117 -34.66 26.56 95.09
CA TYR A 117 -33.26 26.26 94.76
C TYR A 117 -33.12 25.22 93.64
N ILE A 118 -33.90 24.15 93.66
CA ILE A 118 -33.80 23.05 92.68
C ILE A 118 -34.42 23.46 91.34
N HIS A 119 -35.57 24.15 91.34
CA HIS A 119 -36.29 24.47 90.11
C HIS A 119 -35.48 25.38 89.16
N PRO A 120 -34.84 26.48 89.59
CA PRO A 120 -34.03 27.30 88.70
C PRO A 120 -32.82 26.54 88.13
N ARG A 121 -32.24 25.61 88.89
CA ARG A 121 -31.10 24.79 88.43
C ARG A 121 -31.53 23.78 87.37
N MET A 122 -32.66 23.11 87.57
CA MET A 122 -33.27 22.24 86.55
C MET A 122 -33.67 23.03 85.30
N THR A 123 -34.27 24.21 85.46
CA THR A 123 -34.60 25.09 84.33
C THR A 123 -33.33 25.53 83.58
N ALA A 124 -32.28 25.95 84.29
CA ALA A 124 -31.01 26.33 83.68
C ALA A 124 -30.31 25.16 82.96
N GLU A 125 -30.42 23.94 83.48
CA GLU A 125 -29.89 22.74 82.83
C GLU A 125 -30.70 22.35 81.60
N ALA A 126 -32.03 22.38 81.67
CA ALA A 126 -32.92 22.18 80.52
C ALA A 126 -32.68 23.23 79.43
N GLU A 127 -32.50 24.50 79.80
CA GLU A 127 -32.12 25.56 78.86
C GLU A 127 -30.76 25.29 78.22
N ARG A 128 -29.77 24.84 79.00
CA ARG A 128 -28.44 24.47 78.47
C ARG A 128 -28.55 23.31 77.49
N MET A 129 -29.37 22.30 77.79
CA MET A 129 -29.65 21.18 76.88
C MET A 129 -30.36 21.63 75.61
N LEU A 130 -31.36 22.51 75.71
CA LEU A 130 -32.07 23.06 74.55
C LEU A 130 -31.14 23.91 73.67
N ARG A 131 -30.25 24.71 74.26
CA ARG A 131 -29.22 25.44 73.51
C ARG A 131 -28.30 24.46 72.77
N LYS A 132 -27.78 23.44 73.48
CA LYS A 132 -26.95 22.40 72.86
C LYS A 132 -27.67 21.64 71.74
N LEU A 133 -28.96 21.35 71.90
CA LEU A 133 -29.77 20.72 70.85
C LEU A 133 -29.93 21.62 69.63
N ARG A 134 -30.10 22.95 69.82
CA ARG A 134 -30.12 23.91 68.71
C ARG A 134 -28.78 24.02 68.01
N ASP A 135 -27.68 24.05 68.76
CA ASP A 135 -26.34 24.08 68.20
C ASP A 135 -26.06 22.82 67.36
N LEU A 136 -26.36 21.63 67.91
CA LEU A 136 -26.27 20.36 67.19
C LEU A 136 -27.18 20.32 65.96
N GLN A 137 -28.40 20.87 66.05
CA GLN A 137 -29.29 20.97 64.89
C GLN A 137 -28.66 21.86 63.80
N SER A 138 -28.10 23.01 64.17
CA SER A 138 -27.43 23.90 63.21
C SER A 138 -26.21 23.26 62.56
N GLU A 139 -25.46 22.43 63.31
CA GLU A 139 -24.33 21.66 62.80
C GLU A 139 -24.79 20.57 61.81
N VAL A 140 -25.86 19.83 62.14
CA VAL A 140 -26.48 18.83 61.25
C VAL A 140 -26.98 19.47 59.96
N ASP A 141 -27.63 20.64 60.05
CA ASP A 141 -28.10 21.37 58.88
C ASP A 141 -26.92 21.87 58.02
N GLY A 142 -25.84 22.34 58.65
CA GLY A 142 -24.59 22.74 57.99
C GLY A 142 -23.93 21.59 57.24
N LEU A 143 -23.77 20.44 57.91
CA LEU A 143 -23.24 19.21 57.30
C LEU A 143 -24.13 18.70 56.16
N SER A 144 -25.46 18.79 56.30
CA SER A 144 -26.41 18.38 55.26
C SER A 144 -26.28 19.25 54.00
N LEU A 145 -26.08 20.57 54.16
CA LEU A 145 -25.80 21.46 53.04
C LEU A 145 -24.45 21.17 52.39
N GLU A 146 -23.42 20.86 53.19
CA GLU A 146 -22.11 20.49 52.67
C GLU A 146 -22.16 19.17 51.87
N ILE A 147 -22.88 18.16 52.38
CA ILE A 147 -23.13 16.90 51.67
C ILE A 147 -23.79 17.17 50.32
N ARG A 148 -24.87 17.96 50.28
CA ARG A 148 -25.55 18.30 49.01
C ARG A 148 -24.64 19.01 48.02
N ARG A 149 -23.77 19.91 48.49
CA ARG A 149 -22.77 20.57 47.64
C ARG A 149 -21.76 19.57 47.08
N LYS A 150 -21.27 18.65 47.92
CA LYS A 150 -20.34 17.58 47.52
C LYS A 150 -20.99 16.60 46.54
N GLU A 151 -22.25 16.23 46.74
CA GLU A 151 -23.03 15.41 45.81
C GLU A 151 -23.18 16.09 44.44
N SER A 152 -23.59 17.35 44.41
CA SER A 152 -23.67 18.12 43.16
C SER A 152 -22.32 18.24 42.45
N HIS A 153 -21.22 18.40 43.20
CA HIS A 153 -19.87 18.41 42.64
C HIS A 153 -19.47 17.04 42.07
N LEU A 154 -19.79 15.95 42.76
CA LEU A 154 -19.59 14.59 42.27
C LEU A 154 -20.38 14.32 40.99
N ASP A 155 -21.63 14.79 40.90
CA ASP A 155 -22.45 14.66 39.70
C ASP A 155 -21.82 15.41 38.51
N MET A 156 -21.37 16.65 38.72
CA MET A 156 -20.64 17.40 37.69
C MET A 156 -19.38 16.66 37.23
N LEU A 157 -18.56 16.18 38.16
CA LEU A 157 -17.35 15.40 37.83
C LEU A 157 -17.68 14.09 37.11
N SER A 158 -18.78 13.42 37.47
CA SER A 158 -19.25 12.21 36.81
C SER A 158 -19.64 12.49 35.35
N THR A 159 -20.40 13.57 35.10
CA THR A 159 -20.75 13.98 33.72
C THR A 159 -19.54 14.37 32.89
N GLU A 160 -18.56 15.08 33.50
CA GLU A 160 -17.33 15.43 32.82
C GLU A 160 -16.49 14.19 32.49
N LYS A 161 -16.37 13.24 33.43
CA LYS A 161 -15.71 11.96 33.21
C LYS A 161 -16.33 11.22 32.01
N SER A 162 -17.65 11.05 31.97
CA SER A 162 -18.33 10.37 30.86
C SER A 162 -18.15 11.09 29.53
N ARG A 163 -18.11 12.44 29.54
CA ARG A 163 -17.82 13.24 28.35
C ARG A 163 -16.40 13.01 27.84
N VAL A 164 -15.41 12.95 28.73
CA VAL A 164 -14.00 12.69 28.36
C VAL A 164 -13.84 11.25 27.87
N GLU A 165 -14.44 10.27 28.53
CA GLU A 165 -14.45 8.86 28.11
C GLU A 165 -15.05 8.69 26.71
N SER A 166 -16.16 9.37 26.42
CA SER A 166 -16.78 9.35 25.09
C SER A 166 -15.87 9.93 24.02
N LYS A 167 -15.21 11.05 24.31
CA LYS A 167 -14.23 11.66 23.39
C LYS A 167 -13.05 10.72 23.14
N LEU A 168 -12.50 10.10 24.20
CA LEU A 168 -11.40 9.15 24.10
C LEU A 168 -11.78 7.99 23.17
N MET A 169 -12.94 7.37 23.38
CA MET A 169 -13.45 6.29 22.53
C MET A 169 -13.56 6.72 21.05
N THR A 170 -14.13 7.89 20.77
CA THR A 170 -14.23 8.37 19.36
C THR A 170 -12.87 8.61 18.72
N THR A 171 -11.87 9.07 19.47
CA THR A 171 -10.50 9.26 18.97
C THR A 171 -9.77 7.93 18.78
N GLU A 172 -9.97 6.95 19.66
CA GLU A 172 -9.41 5.60 19.53
C GLU A 172 -10.00 4.87 18.30
N ASP A 173 -11.30 5.02 18.06
CA ASP A 173 -11.96 4.49 16.86
C ASP A 173 -11.46 5.15 15.58
N ALA A 174 -11.24 6.47 15.59
CA ALA A 174 -10.67 7.19 14.45
C ALA A 174 -9.25 6.72 14.14
N TYR A 175 -8.39 6.63 15.16
CA TYR A 175 -7.04 6.09 15.04
C TYR A 175 -7.04 4.64 14.52
N SER A 176 -7.95 3.80 15.02
CA SER A 176 -8.08 2.40 14.58
C SER A 176 -8.58 2.26 13.14
N ARG A 177 -9.36 3.23 12.63
CA ARG A 177 -9.74 3.31 11.21
C ARG A 177 -8.55 3.74 10.35
N GLU A 178 -7.86 4.82 10.73
CA GLU A 178 -6.69 5.32 10.01
C GLU A 178 -5.58 4.27 9.92
N LYS A 179 -5.28 3.58 11.03
CA LYS A 179 -4.32 2.47 11.06
C LYS A 179 -4.68 1.37 10.07
N ARG A 180 -5.97 1.02 9.93
CA ARG A 180 -6.43 0.02 8.95
C ARG A 180 -6.21 0.50 7.52
N LEU A 181 -6.59 1.74 7.20
CA LEU A 181 -6.38 2.33 5.87
C LEU A 181 -4.89 2.35 5.48
N LEU A 182 -4.02 2.76 6.40
CA LEU A 182 -2.57 2.75 6.16
C LEU A 182 -2.02 1.33 5.97
N MET A 183 -2.52 0.33 6.72
CA MET A 183 -2.13 -1.06 6.52
C MET A 183 -2.58 -1.58 5.14
N ASP A 184 -3.80 -1.24 4.71
CA ASP A 184 -4.33 -1.63 3.40
C ASP A 184 -3.53 -0.97 2.26
N GLU A 185 -3.15 0.29 2.40
CA GLU A 185 -2.27 1.00 1.46
C GLU A 185 -0.89 0.34 1.38
N ILE A 186 -0.26 0.00 2.52
CA ILE A 186 1.02 -0.73 2.54
C ILE A 186 0.90 -2.08 1.81
N VAL A 187 -0.18 -2.82 2.01
CA VAL A 187 -0.40 -4.10 1.32
C VAL A 187 -0.58 -3.89 -0.19
N SER A 188 -1.33 -2.86 -0.60
CA SER A 188 -1.51 -2.49 -2.01
C SER A 188 -0.17 -2.11 -2.67
N LEU A 189 0.62 -1.24 -2.04
CA LEU A 189 1.94 -0.83 -2.52
C LEU A 189 2.91 -2.01 -2.62
N ARG A 190 2.87 -2.96 -1.67
CA ARG A 190 3.66 -4.20 -1.76
C ARG A 190 3.27 -5.06 -2.97
N LYS A 191 1.98 -5.21 -3.25
CA LYS A 191 1.50 -5.95 -4.44
C LYS A 191 1.96 -5.29 -5.74
N LEU A 192 1.83 -3.97 -5.84
CA LEU A 192 2.30 -3.21 -7.00
C LEU A 192 3.81 -3.35 -7.20
N LYS A 193 4.59 -3.28 -6.10
CA LYS A 193 6.04 -3.52 -6.14
C LYS A 193 6.36 -4.92 -6.66
N GLU A 194 5.69 -5.96 -6.18
CA GLU A 194 5.94 -7.33 -6.65
C GLU A 194 5.62 -7.51 -8.14
N VAL A 195 4.59 -6.84 -8.66
CA VAL A 195 4.29 -6.85 -10.11
C VAL A 195 5.42 -6.16 -10.89
N ALA A 196 5.84 -4.97 -10.44
CA ALA A 196 6.96 -4.25 -11.06
C ALA A 196 8.27 -5.06 -11.03
N ASP A 197 8.58 -5.74 -9.92
CA ASP A 197 9.76 -6.60 -9.80
C ASP A 197 9.69 -7.78 -10.80
N ARG A 198 8.52 -8.40 -10.99
CA ARG A 198 8.32 -9.45 -12.01
C ARG A 198 8.55 -8.89 -13.43
N ASP A 199 8.00 -7.72 -13.74
CA ASP A 199 8.18 -7.08 -15.05
C ASP A 199 9.66 -6.74 -15.32
N ILE A 200 10.39 -6.27 -14.30
CA ILE A 200 11.84 -6.04 -14.39
C ILE A 200 12.57 -7.35 -14.72
N THR A 201 12.26 -8.44 -14.01
CA THR A 201 12.92 -9.73 -14.28
C THR A 201 12.66 -10.27 -15.69
N ILE A 202 11.46 -10.03 -16.25
CA ILE A 202 11.13 -10.40 -17.63
C ILE A 202 11.96 -9.56 -18.61
N LYS A 203 11.98 -8.23 -18.42
CA LYS A 203 12.77 -7.33 -19.28
C LYS A 203 14.26 -7.61 -19.21
N ASP A 204 14.80 -7.95 -18.05
CA ASP A 204 16.21 -8.33 -17.88
C ASP A 204 16.54 -9.60 -18.67
N ARG A 205 15.64 -10.58 -18.66
CA ARG A 205 15.78 -11.79 -19.49
C ARG A 205 15.75 -11.46 -20.98
N ASP A 206 14.85 -10.61 -21.43
CA ASP A 206 14.76 -10.22 -22.84
C ASP A 206 16.02 -9.45 -23.29
N ILE A 207 16.55 -8.57 -22.43
CA ILE A 207 17.82 -7.86 -22.67
C ILE A 207 18.98 -8.86 -22.80
N LEU A 208 19.02 -9.89 -21.95
CA LEU A 208 20.05 -10.94 -22.04
C LEU A 208 19.95 -11.72 -23.37
N GLN A 209 18.74 -12.09 -23.79
CA GLN A 209 18.52 -12.77 -25.07
C GLN A 209 18.92 -11.91 -26.27
N LEU A 210 18.55 -10.63 -26.27
CA LEU A 210 18.95 -9.69 -27.33
C LEU A 210 20.47 -9.49 -27.38
N ARG A 211 21.15 -9.46 -26.22
CA ARG A 211 22.61 -9.43 -26.16
C ARG A 211 23.24 -10.69 -26.75
N GLU A 212 22.70 -11.86 -26.42
CA GLU A 212 23.18 -13.14 -26.98
C GLU A 212 23.02 -13.16 -28.51
N HIS A 213 21.85 -12.78 -29.03
CA HIS A 213 21.63 -12.65 -30.47
C HIS A 213 22.58 -11.66 -31.14
N LEU A 214 22.85 -10.51 -30.51
CA LEU A 214 23.81 -9.54 -31.02
C LEU A 214 25.23 -10.12 -31.07
N THR A 215 25.65 -10.82 -30.02
CA THR A 215 26.98 -11.47 -29.99
C THR A 215 27.10 -12.56 -31.05
N GLN A 216 26.05 -13.35 -31.29
CA GLN A 216 26.02 -14.36 -32.34
C GLN A 216 26.11 -13.72 -33.73
N ALA A 217 25.30 -12.69 -34.00
CA ALA A 217 25.33 -11.95 -35.26
C ALA A 217 26.71 -11.31 -35.51
N GLN A 218 27.39 -10.83 -34.46
CA GLN A 218 28.75 -10.30 -34.56
C GLN A 218 29.78 -11.39 -34.92
N VAL A 219 29.66 -12.61 -34.36
CA VAL A 219 30.50 -13.75 -34.72
C VAL A 219 30.27 -14.15 -36.18
N ASP A 220 29.02 -14.25 -36.61
CA ASP A 220 28.66 -14.62 -37.98
C ASP A 220 29.17 -13.57 -38.99
N TYR A 221 29.04 -12.29 -38.67
CA TYR A 221 29.60 -11.19 -39.45
C TYR A 221 31.13 -11.29 -39.57
N ASN A 222 31.84 -11.59 -38.48
CA ASN A 222 33.29 -11.77 -38.50
C ASN A 222 33.70 -12.97 -39.35
N ASN A 223 32.96 -14.08 -39.28
CA ASN A 223 33.19 -15.27 -40.10
C ASN A 223 32.99 -14.97 -41.60
N ALA A 224 31.91 -14.27 -41.95
CA ALA A 224 31.65 -13.84 -43.33
C ALA A 224 32.75 -12.91 -43.85
N ASN A 225 33.17 -11.93 -43.05
CA ASN A 225 34.29 -11.04 -43.38
C ASN A 225 35.60 -11.81 -43.58
N HIS A 226 35.89 -12.81 -42.76
CA HIS A 226 37.07 -13.66 -42.94
C HIS A 226 37.01 -14.44 -44.26
N LYS A 227 35.84 -15.01 -44.59
CA LYS A 227 35.62 -15.69 -45.88
C LYS A 227 35.80 -14.74 -47.08
N ILE A 228 35.29 -13.52 -47.00
CA ILE A 228 35.50 -12.49 -48.02
C ILE A 228 36.99 -12.23 -48.21
N LYS A 229 37.76 -12.06 -47.13
CA LYS A 229 39.22 -11.84 -47.22
C LYS A 229 39.95 -13.01 -47.88
N ILE A 230 39.57 -14.26 -47.58
CA ILE A 230 40.14 -15.45 -48.24
C ILE A 230 39.84 -15.42 -49.75
N LEU A 231 38.58 -15.17 -50.13
CA LEU A 231 38.17 -15.12 -51.53
C LEU A 231 38.85 -13.98 -52.30
N GLN A 232 39.03 -12.81 -51.67
CA GLN A 232 39.80 -11.70 -52.23
C GLN A 232 41.25 -12.12 -52.51
N THR A 233 41.91 -12.76 -51.53
CA THR A 233 43.29 -13.25 -51.70
C THR A 233 43.39 -14.29 -52.81
N GLN A 234 42.41 -15.20 -52.94
CA GLN A 234 42.37 -16.18 -54.02
C GLN A 234 42.16 -15.54 -55.40
N LEU A 235 41.31 -14.52 -55.48
CA LEU A 235 41.07 -13.77 -56.71
C LEU A 235 42.34 -13.04 -57.15
N ASP A 236 43.04 -12.38 -56.21
CA ASP A 236 44.31 -11.69 -56.47
C ASP A 236 45.39 -12.67 -56.97
N GLN A 237 45.47 -13.86 -56.36
CA GLN A 237 46.37 -14.91 -56.83
C GLN A 237 46.04 -15.36 -58.26
N ARG A 238 44.76 -15.62 -58.56
CA ARG A 238 44.32 -16.01 -59.92
C ARG A 238 44.58 -14.91 -60.94
N ALA A 239 44.40 -13.65 -60.56
CA ALA A 239 44.70 -12.50 -61.41
C ALA A 239 46.21 -12.40 -61.69
N ALA A 240 47.06 -12.68 -60.70
CA ALA A 240 48.51 -12.74 -60.87
C ALA A 240 48.93 -13.90 -61.80
N ASP A 241 48.39 -15.11 -61.58
CA ASP A 241 48.65 -16.27 -62.44
C ASP A 241 48.24 -15.98 -63.89
N HIS A 242 47.06 -15.36 -64.10
CA HIS A 242 46.60 -14.99 -65.43
C HIS A 242 47.56 -14.02 -66.12
N LYS A 243 48.03 -12.97 -65.42
CA LYS A 243 49.04 -12.03 -65.95
C LYS A 243 50.31 -12.76 -66.36
N VAL A 244 50.79 -13.72 -65.56
CA VAL A 244 51.98 -14.52 -65.92
C VAL A 244 51.73 -15.34 -67.19
N THR A 245 50.58 -15.99 -67.30
CA THR A 245 50.24 -16.75 -68.52
C THR A 245 50.07 -15.87 -69.76
N GLN A 246 49.54 -14.65 -69.58
CA GLN A 246 49.43 -13.67 -70.64
C GLN A 246 50.82 -13.26 -71.16
N ILE A 247 51.76 -12.97 -70.25
CA ILE A 247 53.15 -12.65 -70.62
C ILE A 247 53.79 -13.81 -71.41
N HIS A 248 53.63 -15.06 -70.96
CA HIS A 248 54.15 -16.22 -71.68
C HIS A 248 53.55 -16.39 -73.09
N LEU A 249 52.25 -16.10 -73.25
CA LEU A 249 51.61 -16.14 -74.57
C LEU A 249 52.14 -15.03 -75.49
N GLU A 250 52.38 -13.84 -74.96
CA GLU A 250 53.00 -12.73 -75.69
C GLU A 250 54.43 -13.06 -76.12
N GLU A 251 55.23 -13.67 -75.24
CA GLU A 251 56.57 -14.19 -75.57
C GLU A 251 56.51 -15.25 -76.69
N LYS A 252 55.60 -16.22 -76.60
CA LYS A 252 55.44 -17.26 -77.64
C LYS A 252 54.96 -16.69 -78.97
N ARG A 253 54.10 -15.68 -78.96
CA ARG A 253 53.71 -14.95 -80.17
C ARG A 253 54.90 -14.25 -80.80
N ALA A 254 55.77 -13.62 -79.99
CA ALA A 254 56.99 -12.99 -80.48
C ALA A 254 57.97 -14.01 -81.08
N ASP A 255 58.17 -15.17 -80.43
CA ASP A 255 58.98 -16.28 -80.95
C ASP A 255 58.45 -16.78 -82.30
N LEU A 256 57.14 -16.99 -82.43
CA LEU A 256 56.50 -17.40 -83.68
C LEU A 256 56.68 -16.38 -84.80
N LEU A 257 56.57 -15.09 -84.49
CA LEU A 257 56.80 -14.02 -85.46
C LEU A 257 58.27 -14.00 -85.94
N LYS A 258 59.20 -14.31 -85.04
CA LYS A 258 60.63 -14.45 -85.36
C LYS A 258 60.91 -15.67 -86.23
N THR A 259 60.28 -16.82 -85.96
CA THR A 259 60.44 -18.01 -86.81
C THR A 259 59.76 -17.83 -88.16
N GLN A 260 58.59 -17.18 -88.20
CA GLN A 260 57.87 -16.85 -89.44
C GLN A 260 58.69 -15.92 -90.34
N SER A 261 59.31 -14.88 -89.78
CA SER A 261 60.20 -13.98 -90.54
C SER A 261 61.46 -14.70 -91.03
N ALA A 262 62.05 -15.60 -90.22
CA ALA A 262 63.18 -16.42 -90.64
C ALA A 262 62.79 -17.41 -91.77
N LEU A 263 61.60 -18.00 -91.70
CA LEU A 263 61.06 -18.88 -92.75
C LEU A 263 60.86 -18.11 -94.05
N SER A 264 60.20 -16.94 -94.01
CA SER A 264 60.01 -16.09 -95.20
C SER A 264 61.35 -15.69 -95.83
N ALA A 265 62.36 -15.37 -95.03
CA ALA A 265 63.71 -15.08 -95.55
C ALA A 265 64.39 -16.31 -96.18
N ALA A 266 64.11 -17.52 -95.69
CA ALA A 266 64.60 -18.76 -96.29
C ALA A 266 63.85 -19.11 -97.58
N GLU A 267 62.53 -18.89 -97.61
CA GLU A 267 61.70 -19.01 -98.81
C GLU A 267 62.19 -18.06 -99.91
N ASP A 268 62.47 -16.80 -99.59
CA ASP A 268 63.04 -15.83 -100.55
C ASP A 268 64.38 -16.29 -101.14
N ARG A 269 65.26 -16.88 -100.31
CA ARG A 269 66.52 -17.51 -100.76
C ARG A 269 66.27 -18.72 -101.65
N TYR A 270 65.27 -19.53 -101.32
CA TYR A 270 64.93 -20.71 -102.09
C TYR A 270 64.33 -20.34 -103.45
N TYR A 271 63.45 -19.35 -103.51
CA TYR A 271 62.88 -18.84 -104.76
C TYR A 271 63.96 -18.22 -105.65
N THR A 272 64.89 -17.45 -105.09
CA THR A 272 66.04 -16.92 -105.85
C THR A 272 66.96 -18.04 -106.35
N SER A 273 67.24 -19.06 -105.53
CA SER A 273 68.02 -20.24 -105.95
C SER A 273 67.32 -21.07 -107.02
N THR A 274 66.00 -21.26 -106.89
CA THR A 274 65.18 -22.04 -107.82
C THR A 274 65.04 -21.32 -109.15
N ALA A 275 64.88 -19.99 -109.15
CA ALA A 275 64.91 -19.18 -110.36
C ALA A 275 66.25 -19.33 -111.11
N ALA A 276 67.38 -19.30 -110.38
CA ALA A 276 68.71 -19.52 -110.95
C ALA A 276 68.88 -20.95 -111.51
N MET A 277 68.35 -21.97 -110.83
CA MET A 277 68.35 -23.35 -111.34
C MET A 277 67.41 -23.54 -112.53
N ALA A 278 66.27 -22.85 -112.58
CA ALA A 278 65.33 -22.91 -113.69
C ALA A 278 65.91 -22.22 -114.95
N GLU A 279 66.67 -21.14 -114.81
CA GLU A 279 67.47 -20.56 -115.91
C GLU A 279 68.55 -21.53 -116.41
N ALA A 280 69.13 -22.36 -115.52
CA ALA A 280 70.08 -23.41 -115.92
C ALA A 280 69.37 -24.62 -116.57
N ALA A 281 68.21 -25.04 -116.07
CA ALA A 281 67.47 -26.20 -116.57
C ALA A 281 66.69 -25.92 -117.86
N THR A 282 66.24 -24.68 -118.11
CA THR A 282 65.64 -24.26 -119.38
C THR A 282 66.65 -24.23 -120.55
N LYS A 283 67.96 -24.30 -120.25
CA LYS A 283 69.04 -24.53 -121.23
C LYS A 283 69.18 -26.02 -121.61
N ASP A 284 68.88 -26.93 -120.68
CA ASP A 284 69.06 -28.38 -120.84
C ASP A 284 67.80 -29.11 -121.35
N LEU A 285 66.61 -28.55 -121.12
CA LEU A 285 65.32 -29.14 -121.54
C LEU A 285 64.89 -28.81 -122.99
N ARG A 286 65.85 -28.57 -123.89
CA ARG A 286 65.64 -28.48 -125.35
C ARG A 286 65.90 -29.80 -126.10
N MET A 287 66.10 -30.93 -125.41
CA MET A 287 66.61 -32.17 -126.05
C MET A 287 65.93 -33.51 -125.71
N SER A 288 64.69 -33.62 -125.21
CA SER A 288 64.16 -34.98 -124.93
C SER A 288 62.62 -35.11 -124.80
N ASP A 289 61.91 -35.20 -125.94
CA ASP A 289 60.44 -35.27 -126.01
C ASP A 289 59.82 -36.68 -126.20
N ASP A 290 60.59 -37.78 -126.19
CA ASP A 290 60.03 -39.11 -126.53
C ASP A 290 59.59 -39.98 -125.33
N LEU A 291 59.68 -39.50 -124.09
CA LEU A 291 59.20 -40.19 -122.87
C LEU A 291 57.78 -39.78 -122.43
N ALA A 292 57.11 -38.88 -123.16
CA ALA A 292 55.85 -38.26 -122.74
C ALA A 292 54.59 -39.11 -123.00
N ARG A 293 54.68 -40.20 -123.78
CA ARG A 293 53.48 -40.92 -124.25
C ARG A 293 53.06 -42.11 -123.39
N VAL A 294 53.97 -42.80 -122.72
CA VAL A 294 53.66 -43.94 -121.83
C VAL A 294 53.35 -43.47 -120.40
N THR A 295 53.88 -42.31 -119.98
CA THR A 295 53.56 -41.64 -118.72
C THR A 295 52.09 -41.19 -118.64
N LYS A 296 51.46 -40.87 -119.79
CA LYS A 296 50.06 -40.40 -119.85
C LYS A 296 49.03 -41.49 -119.53
N GLU A 297 49.30 -42.75 -119.89
CA GLU A 297 48.39 -43.87 -119.63
C GLU A 297 48.49 -44.37 -118.18
N ASN A 298 49.70 -44.40 -117.60
CA ASN A 298 49.90 -44.73 -116.18
C ASN A 298 49.41 -43.60 -115.24
N ALA A 299 49.51 -42.34 -115.68
CA ALA A 299 48.92 -41.20 -114.97
C ALA A 299 47.39 -41.26 -114.94
N PHE A 300 46.74 -41.74 -115.99
CA PHE A 300 45.28 -41.84 -116.06
C PHE A 300 44.71 -42.88 -115.07
N LEU A 301 45.35 -44.05 -114.96
CA LEU A 301 44.96 -45.07 -113.98
C LEU A 301 45.29 -44.64 -112.54
N GLY A 302 46.43 -43.98 -112.31
CA GLY A 302 46.77 -43.37 -111.02
C GLY A 302 45.79 -42.26 -110.61
N GLN A 303 45.29 -41.48 -111.58
CA GLN A 303 44.30 -40.43 -111.38
C GLN A 303 42.94 -41.01 -110.97
N GLN A 304 42.57 -42.18 -111.52
CA GLN A 304 41.31 -42.86 -111.18
C GLN A 304 41.34 -43.45 -109.76
N VAL A 305 42.47 -44.05 -109.34
CA VAL A 305 42.65 -44.52 -107.96
C VAL A 305 42.72 -43.35 -106.97
N ALA A 306 43.37 -42.25 -107.34
CA ALA A 306 43.40 -41.05 -106.52
C ALA A 306 42.02 -40.41 -106.34
N GLU A 307 41.16 -40.43 -107.37
CA GLU A 307 39.80 -39.89 -107.26
C GLU A 307 38.90 -40.78 -106.39
N LEU A 308 39.02 -42.11 -106.48
CA LEU A 308 38.30 -43.02 -105.60
C LEU A 308 38.77 -42.89 -104.13
N ASN A 309 40.07 -42.73 -103.88
CA ASN A 309 40.58 -42.44 -102.53
C ASN A 309 40.09 -41.08 -102.01
N ARG A 310 40.04 -40.04 -102.86
CA ARG A 310 39.45 -38.75 -102.47
C ARG A 310 37.97 -38.87 -102.13
N GLN A 311 37.21 -39.68 -102.86
CA GLN A 311 35.81 -39.93 -102.55
C GLN A 311 35.65 -40.66 -101.21
N LEU A 312 36.48 -41.67 -100.95
CA LEU A 312 36.52 -42.39 -99.69
C LEU A 312 36.88 -41.47 -98.50
N ASP A 313 37.85 -40.57 -98.69
CA ASP A 313 38.24 -39.59 -97.67
C ASP A 313 37.17 -38.53 -97.44
N ARG A 314 36.47 -38.09 -98.50
CA ARG A 314 35.29 -37.22 -98.37
C ARG A 314 34.19 -37.91 -97.56
N GLU A 315 33.89 -39.18 -97.82
CA GLU A 315 32.89 -39.92 -97.04
C GLU A 315 33.32 -40.11 -95.58
N ARG A 316 34.60 -40.44 -95.32
CA ARG A 316 35.15 -40.50 -93.95
C ARG A 316 35.03 -39.17 -93.23
N ASN A 317 35.33 -38.06 -93.90
CA ASN A 317 35.19 -36.71 -93.33
C ASN A 317 33.74 -36.36 -93.05
N ILE A 318 32.81 -36.62 -93.98
CA ILE A 318 31.37 -36.37 -93.78
C ILE A 318 30.85 -37.20 -92.60
N ARG A 319 31.30 -38.45 -92.45
CA ARG A 319 30.94 -39.30 -91.32
C ARG A 319 31.50 -38.75 -90.00
N GLY A 320 32.77 -38.34 -89.96
CA GLY A 320 33.38 -37.70 -88.79
C GLY A 320 32.73 -36.36 -88.42
N GLU A 321 32.36 -35.55 -89.41
CA GLU A 321 31.60 -34.31 -89.19
C GLU A 321 30.20 -34.58 -88.64
N LYS A 322 29.56 -35.67 -89.08
CA LYS A 322 28.24 -36.06 -88.55
C LYS A 322 28.35 -36.52 -87.10
N GLU A 323 29.33 -37.36 -86.78
CA GLU A 323 29.60 -37.82 -85.41
C GLU A 323 29.97 -36.66 -84.47
N THR A 324 30.78 -35.69 -84.94
CA THR A 324 31.11 -34.49 -84.15
C THR A 324 29.93 -33.54 -83.97
N ARG A 325 29.07 -33.37 -84.98
CA ARG A 325 27.80 -32.62 -84.85
C ARG A 325 26.85 -33.30 -83.87
N GLU A 326 26.74 -34.63 -83.92
CA GLU A 326 25.90 -35.40 -82.98
C GLU A 326 26.45 -35.30 -81.55
N ALA A 327 27.76 -35.45 -81.35
CA ALA A 327 28.40 -35.26 -80.04
C ALA A 327 28.18 -33.83 -79.49
N SER A 328 28.27 -32.80 -80.33
CA SER A 328 28.01 -31.42 -79.93
C SER A 328 26.56 -31.20 -79.49
N LYS A 329 25.59 -31.77 -80.22
CA LYS A 329 24.16 -31.73 -79.84
C LYS A 329 23.91 -32.45 -78.52
N THR A 330 24.52 -33.62 -78.30
CA THR A 330 24.38 -34.34 -77.03
C THR A 330 24.94 -33.52 -75.87
N MET A 331 26.10 -32.89 -76.05
CA MET A 331 26.71 -32.04 -75.03
C MET A 331 25.86 -30.79 -74.72
N GLU A 332 25.28 -30.16 -75.74
CA GLU A 332 24.33 -29.05 -75.57
C GLU A 332 23.10 -29.48 -74.77
N VAL A 333 22.49 -30.62 -75.10
CA VAL A 333 21.33 -31.15 -74.37
C VAL A 333 21.66 -31.44 -72.90
N MET A 334 22.84 -32.01 -72.61
CA MET A 334 23.27 -32.21 -71.21
C MET A 334 23.43 -30.88 -70.47
N SER A 335 24.05 -29.88 -71.11
CA SER A 335 24.21 -28.55 -70.49
C SER A 335 22.86 -27.88 -70.19
N LEU A 336 21.89 -28.02 -71.10
CA LEU A 336 20.53 -27.51 -70.89
C LEU A 336 19.81 -28.24 -69.76
N GLN A 337 19.99 -29.56 -69.63
CA GLN A 337 19.44 -30.35 -68.53
C GLN A 337 20.03 -29.96 -67.17
N ASP A 338 21.34 -29.71 -67.10
CA ASP A 338 21.98 -29.28 -65.85
C ASP A 338 21.54 -27.86 -65.46
N ASN A 339 21.42 -26.95 -66.43
CA ASN A 339 20.86 -25.62 -66.22
C ASN A 339 19.39 -25.70 -65.74
N GLU A 340 18.58 -26.59 -66.31
CA GLU A 340 17.18 -26.79 -65.89
C GLU A 340 17.10 -27.30 -64.43
N ARG A 341 17.97 -28.23 -64.03
CA ARG A 341 18.04 -28.70 -62.63
C ARG A 341 18.45 -27.58 -61.68
N GLN A 342 19.43 -26.76 -62.07
CA GLN A 342 19.88 -25.63 -61.26
C GLN A 342 18.77 -24.59 -61.07
N LEU A 343 18.07 -24.22 -62.16
CA LEU A 343 16.93 -23.29 -62.09
C LEU A 343 15.78 -23.85 -61.24
N LYS A 344 15.50 -25.16 -61.32
CA LYS A 344 14.49 -25.81 -60.46
C LYS A 344 14.85 -25.70 -58.98
N PHE A 345 16.11 -25.96 -58.64
CA PHE A 345 16.59 -25.83 -57.26
C PHE A 345 16.50 -24.37 -56.77
N GLU A 346 16.88 -23.40 -57.61
CA GLU A 346 16.80 -21.98 -57.27
C GLU A 346 15.35 -21.52 -57.05
N ILE A 347 14.42 -21.93 -57.92
CA ILE A 347 12.98 -21.67 -57.75
C ILE A 347 12.47 -22.20 -56.41
N GLU A 348 12.86 -23.42 -56.04
CA GLU A 348 12.43 -24.03 -54.78
C GLU A 348 13.01 -23.30 -53.56
N THR A 349 14.27 -22.89 -53.65
CA THR A 349 14.94 -22.12 -52.60
C THR A 349 14.25 -20.76 -52.41
N LEU A 350 13.90 -20.07 -53.50
CA LEU A 350 13.18 -18.80 -53.47
C LEU A 350 11.73 -18.94 -52.94
N ARG A 351 11.05 -20.05 -53.25
CA ARG A 351 9.72 -20.35 -52.68
C ARG A 351 9.77 -20.50 -51.17
N ASN A 352 10.75 -21.26 -50.66
CA ASN A 352 10.92 -21.44 -49.22
C ASN A 352 11.21 -20.11 -48.51
N GLN A 353 12.08 -19.27 -49.09
CA GLN A 353 12.33 -17.93 -48.57
C GLN A 353 11.06 -17.06 -48.56
N LEU A 354 10.25 -17.12 -49.61
CA LEU A 354 8.98 -16.39 -49.67
C LEU A 354 7.99 -16.86 -48.60
N GLU A 355 7.91 -18.16 -48.33
CA GLU A 355 7.07 -18.72 -47.27
C GLU A 355 7.55 -18.31 -45.87
N GLU A 356 8.85 -18.30 -45.63
CA GLU A 356 9.45 -17.80 -44.39
C GLU A 356 9.14 -16.32 -44.18
N GLU A 357 9.32 -15.47 -45.20
CA GLU A 357 8.98 -14.05 -45.12
C GLU A 357 7.49 -13.83 -44.89
N ARG A 358 6.61 -14.61 -45.55
CA ARG A 358 5.16 -14.57 -45.26
C ARG A 358 4.84 -14.97 -43.84
N ALA A 359 5.54 -15.96 -43.27
CA ALA A 359 5.37 -16.35 -41.87
C ALA A 359 5.85 -15.25 -40.91
N LYS A 360 6.99 -14.61 -41.18
CA LYS A 360 7.47 -13.46 -40.39
C LYS A 360 6.49 -12.29 -40.43
N VAL A 361 5.97 -11.94 -41.61
CA VAL A 361 4.97 -10.86 -41.74
C VAL A 361 3.71 -11.17 -40.94
N ARG A 362 3.21 -12.41 -40.96
CA ARG A 362 2.07 -12.81 -40.10
C ARG A 362 2.37 -12.63 -38.62
N ASN A 363 3.54 -13.09 -38.15
CA ASN A 363 3.94 -12.94 -36.76
C ASN A 363 4.05 -11.46 -36.35
N TYR A 364 4.60 -10.60 -37.22
CA TYR A 364 4.67 -9.16 -36.94
C TYR A 364 3.28 -8.52 -36.91
N MET A 365 2.38 -8.90 -37.81
CA MET A 365 0.99 -8.43 -37.80
C MET A 365 0.26 -8.83 -36.51
N ASP A 366 0.44 -10.07 -36.04
CA ASP A 366 -0.15 -10.53 -34.78
C ASP A 366 0.43 -9.77 -33.57
N GLN A 367 1.74 -9.51 -33.56
CA GLN A 367 2.38 -8.69 -32.51
C GLN A 367 1.84 -7.26 -32.49
N VAL A 368 1.69 -6.62 -33.66
CA VAL A 368 1.12 -5.27 -33.75
C VAL A 368 -0.32 -5.27 -33.22
N ARG A 369 -1.13 -6.26 -33.58
CA ARG A 369 -2.51 -6.37 -33.08
C ARG A 369 -2.55 -6.48 -31.55
N VAL A 370 -1.71 -7.34 -30.96
CA VAL A 370 -1.64 -7.46 -29.49
C VAL A 370 -1.20 -6.14 -28.84
N GLN A 371 -0.25 -5.42 -29.45
CA GLN A 371 0.16 -4.10 -28.96
C GLN A 371 -0.97 -3.06 -29.07
N GLU A 372 -1.78 -3.09 -30.12
CA GLU A 372 -2.95 -2.21 -30.26
C GLU A 372 -4.02 -2.52 -29.22
N GLU A 373 -4.31 -3.81 -28.96
CA GLU A 373 -5.23 -4.26 -27.92
C GLU A 373 -4.74 -3.81 -26.52
N LEU A 374 -3.45 -3.99 -26.21
CA LEU A 374 -2.84 -3.48 -24.98
C LEU A 374 -2.91 -1.94 -24.91
N GLY A 375 -2.61 -1.24 -26.01
CA GLY A 375 -2.64 0.23 -26.07
C GLY A 375 -4.04 0.84 -25.94
N THR A 376 -5.09 0.10 -26.33
CA THR A 376 -6.48 0.49 -26.06
C THR A 376 -6.87 0.25 -24.61
N SER A 377 -6.50 -0.90 -24.04
CA SER A 377 -6.72 -1.23 -22.62
C SER A 377 -6.06 -0.19 -21.69
N VAL A 378 -4.77 0.11 -21.88
CA VAL A 378 -4.04 1.12 -21.08
C VAL A 378 -4.67 2.51 -21.23
N ARG A 379 -5.18 2.88 -22.41
CA ARG A 379 -5.91 4.14 -22.60
C ARG A 379 -7.21 4.20 -21.81
N LEU A 380 -7.97 3.10 -21.76
CA LEU A 380 -9.22 3.01 -21.00
C LEU A 380 -8.96 3.06 -19.49
N GLU A 381 -7.94 2.35 -19.00
CA GLU A 381 -7.50 2.43 -17.61
C GLU A 381 -7.05 3.84 -17.25
N GLY A 382 -6.24 4.47 -18.10
CA GLY A 382 -5.80 5.86 -17.92
C GLY A 382 -6.96 6.86 -17.93
N ALA A 383 -7.99 6.66 -18.76
CA ALA A 383 -9.19 7.48 -18.77
C ALA A 383 -10.00 7.31 -17.48
N THR A 384 -10.14 6.08 -16.99
CA THR A 384 -10.83 5.75 -15.74
C THR A 384 -10.13 6.39 -14.53
N ALA A 385 -8.81 6.25 -14.45
CA ALA A 385 -8.01 6.88 -13.39
C ALA A 385 -8.13 8.41 -13.41
N LYS A 386 -8.13 9.04 -14.59
CA LYS A 386 -8.38 10.49 -14.72
C LYS A 386 -9.78 10.92 -14.32
N SER A 387 -10.79 10.04 -14.47
CA SER A 387 -12.14 10.32 -13.99
C SER A 387 -12.20 10.28 -12.46
N GLN A 388 -11.63 9.23 -11.86
CA GLN A 388 -11.55 9.07 -10.40
C GLN A 388 -10.78 10.23 -9.74
N LEU A 389 -9.68 10.67 -10.36
CA LEU A 389 -8.90 11.79 -9.86
C LEU A 389 -9.72 13.10 -9.86
N ARG A 390 -10.47 13.36 -10.93
CA ARG A 390 -11.37 14.52 -10.99
C ARG A 390 -12.49 14.47 -9.95
N GLU A 391 -13.04 13.29 -9.68
CA GLU A 391 -14.04 13.11 -8.61
C GLU A 391 -13.45 13.41 -7.24
N LEU A 392 -12.25 12.90 -6.94
CA LEU A 392 -11.54 13.17 -5.68
C LEU A 392 -11.17 14.65 -5.52
N GLU A 393 -10.71 15.31 -6.58
CA GLU A 393 -10.47 16.76 -6.59
C GLU A 393 -11.78 17.54 -6.32
N GLY A 394 -12.90 17.11 -6.89
CA GLY A 394 -14.23 17.66 -6.63
C GLY A 394 -14.65 17.52 -5.16
N ILE A 395 -14.42 16.36 -4.55
CA ILE A 395 -14.70 16.13 -3.12
C ILE A 395 -13.79 17.03 -2.27
N HIS A 396 -12.49 17.06 -2.55
CA HIS A 396 -11.53 17.87 -1.80
C HIS A 396 -11.86 19.36 -1.84
N THR A 397 -12.21 19.90 -3.02
CA THR A 397 -12.62 21.30 -3.17
C THR A 397 -13.89 21.61 -2.38
N SER A 398 -14.90 20.73 -2.43
CA SER A 398 -16.12 20.85 -1.63
C SER A 398 -15.84 20.88 -0.12
N THR A 399 -15.05 19.93 0.38
CA THR A 399 -14.66 19.87 1.80
C THR A 399 -13.86 21.10 2.22
N ASN A 400 -13.00 21.64 1.33
CA ASN A 400 -12.23 22.85 1.64
C ASN A 400 -13.11 24.11 1.75
N VAL A 401 -14.16 24.20 0.92
CA VAL A 401 -15.16 25.28 1.00
C VAL A 401 -15.93 25.18 2.32
N GLU A 402 -16.38 23.97 2.70
CA GLU A 402 -17.06 23.72 3.97
C GLU A 402 -16.17 24.08 5.17
N ASN A 403 -14.90 23.66 5.16
CA ASN A 403 -13.94 24.00 6.22
C ASN A 403 -13.73 25.53 6.33
N SER A 404 -13.68 26.22 5.20
CA SER A 404 -13.57 27.67 5.15
C SER A 404 -14.82 28.38 5.68
N GLN A 405 -16.01 27.79 5.48
CA GLN A 405 -17.26 28.26 6.08
C GLN A 405 -17.26 28.05 7.59
N LEU A 406 -16.95 26.85 8.06
CA LEU A 406 -16.89 26.53 9.50
C LEU A 406 -15.88 27.41 10.26
N ARG A 407 -14.75 27.76 9.63
CA ARG A 407 -13.79 28.72 10.21
C ARG A 407 -14.38 30.11 10.39
N ARG A 408 -15.17 30.59 9.42
CA ARG A 408 -15.88 31.87 9.50
C ARG A 408 -16.94 31.84 10.59
N ASP A 409 -17.76 30.79 10.63
CA ASP A 409 -18.81 30.63 11.65
C ASP A 409 -18.21 30.55 13.06
N LYS A 410 -17.09 29.82 13.23
CA LYS A 410 -16.34 29.79 14.47
C LYS A 410 -15.86 31.17 14.90
N ALA A 411 -15.34 31.99 13.97
CA ALA A 411 -14.90 33.35 14.29
C ALA A 411 -16.06 34.21 14.79
N LEU A 412 -17.21 34.17 14.11
CA LEU A 412 -18.41 34.89 14.53
C LEU A 412 -18.91 34.45 15.93
N LEU A 413 -18.86 33.15 16.23
CA LEU A 413 -19.22 32.64 17.56
C LEU A 413 -18.24 33.11 18.64
N VAL A 414 -16.94 33.14 18.34
CA VAL A 414 -15.92 33.66 19.26
C VAL A 414 -16.16 35.14 19.54
N ASP A 415 -16.44 35.95 18.52
CA ASP A 415 -16.77 37.37 18.68
C ASP A 415 -18.03 37.57 19.53
N HIS A 416 -19.06 36.75 19.32
CA HIS A 416 -20.28 36.80 20.13
C HIS A 416 -20.02 36.44 21.60
N VAL A 417 -19.22 35.40 21.87
CA VAL A 417 -18.82 35.03 23.25
C VAL A 417 -18.03 36.15 23.90
N ALA A 418 -17.12 36.81 23.18
CA ALA A 418 -16.36 37.94 23.70
C ALA A 418 -17.26 39.13 24.06
N GLU A 419 -18.28 39.42 23.24
CA GLU A 419 -19.27 40.45 23.53
C GLU A 419 -20.12 40.11 24.77
N LEU A 420 -20.56 38.85 24.90
CA LEU A 420 -21.27 38.39 26.10
C LEU A 420 -20.40 38.50 27.36
N GLN A 421 -19.12 38.13 27.28
CA GLN A 421 -18.18 38.29 28.40
C GLN A 421 -18.01 39.76 28.81
N LYS A 422 -17.96 40.67 27.83
CA LYS A 422 -17.93 42.12 28.08
C LYS A 422 -19.22 42.63 28.73
N GLN A 423 -20.38 42.11 28.34
CA GLN A 423 -21.65 42.46 28.99
C GLN A 423 -21.70 41.95 30.44
N ILE A 424 -21.20 40.75 30.69
CA ILE A 424 -21.08 40.19 32.04
C ILE A 424 -20.19 41.09 32.91
N SER A 425 -19.01 41.47 32.44
CA SER A 425 -18.10 42.33 33.22
C SER A 425 -18.71 43.71 33.51
N LEU A 426 -19.41 44.32 32.56
CA LEU A 426 -20.14 45.57 32.79
C LEU A 426 -21.23 45.42 33.86
N LYS A 427 -21.92 44.28 33.89
CA LYS A 427 -22.94 43.97 34.90
C LYS A 427 -22.32 43.67 36.26
N GLU A 428 -21.17 43.01 36.32
CA GLU A 428 -20.41 42.80 37.55
C GLU A 428 -19.94 44.14 38.16
N ASP A 429 -19.43 45.05 37.34
CA ASP A 429 -19.07 46.41 37.75
C ASP A 429 -20.28 47.18 38.29
N GLU A 430 -21.43 47.07 37.63
CA GLU A 430 -22.70 47.68 38.09
C GLU A 430 -23.13 47.11 39.44
N ILE A 431 -23.08 45.78 39.62
CA ILE A 431 -23.37 45.12 40.89
C ILE A 431 -22.41 45.60 41.99
N LEU A 432 -21.12 45.73 41.69
CA LEU A 432 -20.13 46.25 42.63
C LEU A 432 -20.44 47.69 43.04
N ARG A 433 -20.78 48.57 42.09
CA ARG A 433 -21.21 49.95 42.40
C ARG A 433 -22.45 49.97 43.29
N LEU A 434 -23.46 49.17 42.98
CA LEU A 434 -24.69 49.06 43.77
C LEU A 434 -24.41 48.52 45.19
N ARG A 435 -23.55 47.51 45.33
CA ARG A 435 -23.12 46.98 46.63
C ARG A 435 -22.42 48.05 47.48
N ASN A 436 -21.51 48.82 46.88
CA ASN A 436 -20.83 49.93 47.57
C ASN A 436 -21.81 51.03 47.99
N HIS A 437 -22.81 51.33 47.15
CA HIS A 437 -23.86 52.29 47.48
C HIS A 437 -24.73 51.80 48.66
N ILE A 438 -25.14 50.52 48.64
CA ILE A 438 -25.87 49.90 49.76
C ILE A 438 -25.03 49.99 51.05
N HIS A 439 -23.73 49.70 50.99
CA HIS A 439 -22.86 49.79 52.16
C HIS A 439 -22.75 51.22 52.71
N THR A 440 -22.72 52.22 51.83
CA THR A 440 -22.74 53.63 52.21
C THR A 440 -24.05 53.97 52.92
N LEU A 441 -25.20 53.58 52.34
CA LEU A 441 -26.52 53.78 52.94
C LEU A 441 -26.67 53.06 54.28
N GLN A 442 -26.14 51.84 54.41
CA GLN A 442 -26.10 51.11 55.67
C GLN A 442 -25.32 51.90 56.73
N GLY A 443 -24.14 52.42 56.37
CA GLY A 443 -23.36 53.30 57.25
C GLY A 443 -24.11 54.56 57.67
N ASP A 444 -24.85 55.18 56.75
CA ASP A 444 -25.68 56.35 57.06
C ASP A 444 -26.87 56.00 57.97
N VAL A 445 -27.53 54.86 57.75
CA VAL A 445 -28.59 54.34 58.63
C VAL A 445 -28.04 54.06 60.03
N ASP A 446 -26.87 53.43 60.16
CA ASP A 446 -26.24 53.16 61.45
C ASP A 446 -25.85 54.44 62.19
N ARG A 447 -25.37 55.47 61.45
CA ARG A 447 -25.12 56.81 62.01
C ARG A 447 -26.40 57.45 62.53
N VAL A 448 -27.47 57.46 61.73
CA VAL A 448 -28.78 58.01 62.14
C VAL A 448 -29.30 57.25 63.36
N ARG A 449 -29.27 55.91 63.34
CA ARG A 449 -29.69 55.06 64.45
C ARG A 449 -28.91 55.37 65.72
N SER A 450 -27.59 55.52 65.63
CA SER A 450 -26.73 55.90 66.75
C SER A 450 -27.07 57.30 67.27
N ALA A 451 -27.32 58.26 66.38
CA ALA A 451 -27.77 59.60 66.73
C ALA A 451 -29.14 59.57 67.44
N THR A 452 -30.10 58.78 66.95
CA THR A 452 -31.42 58.62 67.59
C THR A 452 -31.30 57.95 68.95
N LEU A 453 -30.44 56.94 69.11
CA LEU A 453 -30.19 56.29 70.41
C LEU A 453 -29.55 57.26 71.40
N LEU A 454 -28.57 58.06 70.96
CA LEU A 454 -27.95 59.11 71.76
C LEU A 454 -28.98 60.18 72.16
N GLU A 455 -29.80 60.63 71.21
CA GLU A 455 -30.88 61.58 71.47
C GLU A 455 -31.91 61.00 72.46
N SER A 456 -32.29 59.74 72.30
CA SER A 456 -33.19 59.02 73.21
C SER A 456 -32.58 58.90 74.60
N SER A 457 -31.28 58.64 74.70
CA SER A 457 -30.55 58.62 75.97
C SER A 457 -30.49 60.01 76.63
N ILE A 458 -30.24 61.06 75.85
CA ILE A 458 -30.27 62.45 76.33
C ILE A 458 -31.68 62.82 76.79
N GLN A 459 -32.72 62.46 76.04
CA GLN A 459 -34.11 62.68 76.42
C GLN A 459 -34.47 61.91 77.69
N ALA A 460 -34.07 60.64 77.81
CA ALA A 460 -34.27 59.85 79.03
C ALA A 460 -33.58 60.50 80.24
N GLN A 461 -32.34 60.99 80.08
CA GLN A 461 -31.64 61.74 81.12
C GLN A 461 -32.38 63.02 81.50
N LYS A 462 -32.87 63.80 80.51
CA LYS A 462 -33.70 64.99 80.76
C LYS A 462 -34.98 64.65 81.52
N TRP A 463 -35.65 63.55 81.18
CA TRP A 463 -36.85 63.08 81.89
C TRP A 463 -36.53 62.62 83.32
N ASP A 464 -35.39 61.98 83.54
CA ASP A 464 -34.91 61.63 84.89
C ASP A 464 -34.58 62.88 85.72
N GLU A 465 -33.95 63.89 85.12
CA GLU A 465 -33.68 65.19 85.75
C GLU A 465 -34.97 65.94 86.06
N LEU A 466 -35.94 65.97 85.14
CA LEU A 466 -37.28 66.51 85.37
C LEU A 466 -38.02 65.73 86.47
N SER A 467 -37.90 64.40 86.49
CA SER A 467 -38.49 63.57 87.53
C SER A 467 -37.84 63.82 88.89
N ARG A 468 -36.52 64.02 88.93
CA ARG A 468 -35.78 64.46 90.13
C ARG A 468 -36.20 65.85 90.58
N LEU A 469 -36.36 66.80 89.66
CA LEU A 469 -36.85 68.15 89.96
C LEU A 469 -38.28 68.10 90.49
N THR A 470 -39.15 67.31 89.87
CA THR A 470 -40.54 67.10 90.31
C THR A 470 -40.58 66.42 91.68
N ARG A 471 -39.76 65.39 91.93
CA ARG A 471 -39.59 64.80 93.27
C ARG A 471 -39.01 65.80 94.27
N SER A 472 -38.10 66.68 93.86
CA SER A 472 -37.55 67.74 94.72
C SER A 472 -38.57 68.84 95.03
N LEU A 473 -39.47 69.14 94.09
CA LEU A 473 -40.61 70.05 94.25
C LEU A 473 -41.68 69.42 95.15
N SER A 474 -41.99 68.14 94.97
CA SER A 474 -42.86 67.36 95.88
C SER A 474 -42.25 67.18 97.28
N ALA A 475 -40.93 67.02 97.38
CA ALA A 475 -40.22 66.97 98.67
C ALA A 475 -40.10 68.35 99.34
N ARG A 476 -40.20 69.44 98.56
CA ARG A 476 -40.33 70.82 99.08
C ARG A 476 -41.77 71.23 99.39
N SER A 477 -42.79 70.49 98.97
CA SER A 477 -44.18 70.90 99.14
C SER A 477 -44.92 70.26 100.32
N LEU A 478 -44.44 69.19 100.97
CA LEU A 478 -45.15 68.60 102.12
C LEU A 478 -44.20 67.99 103.18
N SER A 479 -43.50 68.85 103.91
CA SER A 479 -43.06 68.64 105.30
C SER A 479 -42.99 70.01 105.99
N PRO A 480 -43.43 70.10 107.25
CA PRO A 480 -44.42 71.07 107.70
C PRO A 480 -43.82 72.15 108.62
N ASP A 481 -44.54 73.26 108.81
CA ASP A 481 -44.73 73.82 110.15
C ASP A 481 -45.65 75.05 110.19
N ARG A 482 -46.55 75.03 111.19
CA ARG A 482 -47.04 76.17 111.98
C ARG A 482 -47.85 77.27 111.25
N TYR A 483 -49.17 77.13 111.28
CA TYR A 483 -50.03 77.70 112.34
C TYR A 483 -51.33 76.91 112.45
#